data_AF-A0A7W5K857-F1
#
_entry.id   AF-A0A7W5K857-F1
#
_cell.length_a   1.000
_cell.length_b   1.000
_cell.length_c   1.000
_cell.angle_alpha   90.00
_cell.angle_beta   90.00
_cell.angle_gamma   90.00
#
_symmetry.space_group_name_H-M   'P 1'
#
loop_
_entity.id
_entity.type
_entity.pdbx_description
1 polymer ?
#
loop_
_entity_poly.entity_id
_entity_poly.type
_entity_poly.pdbx_seq_one_letter_code
_entity_poly.pdbx_strand_id
1 'polypeptide(L)'
;MALTSRKKRPLDRVVAVRDARLIIIATEGERSEPIYFDIFHSTRVRLHVVPCVDGKSSPEATLERLNQFKQEYELDASDELWLVIDRDRWTPKMISDIARKCVSQRVNLAVSNPCFEVWLSFHYTSSIPAKLQSTTADGFFRSLHGSYKKGNYDPKPLLTRVRAAINHAEALDNPKGRRWPVSVGSHVYILMKSIIAAGVQIP
;
A
#
# COMPACT_ATOMS: atom_id res chain seq x y z
N MET A 1 -9.59 -22.48 -30.31
CA MET A 1 -8.89 -22.18 -29.04
C MET A 1 -8.05 -20.93 -29.27
N ALA A 2 -8.45 -19.78 -28.74
CA ALA A 2 -7.67 -18.55 -28.91
C ALA A 2 -6.52 -18.55 -27.89
N LEU A 3 -5.28 -18.60 -28.38
CA LEU A 3 -4.10 -18.25 -27.61
C LEU A 3 -4.15 -16.74 -27.36
N THR A 4 -4.86 -16.31 -26.32
CA THR A 4 -4.72 -14.93 -25.85
C THR A 4 -3.37 -14.81 -25.16
N SER A 5 -2.36 -14.38 -25.94
CA SER A 5 -1.08 -13.95 -25.42
C SER A 5 -1.30 -12.87 -24.35
N ARG A 6 -0.63 -13.00 -23.21
CA ARG A 6 -0.69 -11.98 -22.16
C ARG A 6 -0.10 -10.65 -22.67
N LYS A 7 -0.54 -9.55 -22.08
CA LYS A 7 0.00 -8.22 -22.37
C LYS A 7 1.41 -8.09 -21.80
N LYS A 8 2.26 -7.35 -22.51
CA LYS A 8 3.60 -7.00 -22.02
C LYS A 8 3.51 -6.17 -20.74
N ARG A 9 4.54 -6.30 -19.90
CA ARG A 9 4.74 -5.51 -18.67
C ARG A 9 4.46 -4.02 -18.93
N PRO A 10 3.68 -3.33 -18.08
CA PRO A 10 3.39 -1.91 -18.23
C PRO A 10 4.60 -1.07 -17.78
N LEU A 11 5.67 -1.15 -18.56
CA LEU A 11 6.88 -0.36 -18.40
C LEU A 11 6.90 0.72 -19.49
N ASP A 12 7.20 1.97 -19.11
CA ASP A 12 7.41 3.04 -20.08
C ASP A 12 8.55 2.69 -21.04
N ARG A 13 8.25 2.64 -22.34
CA ARG A 13 9.21 2.27 -23.39
C ARG A 13 10.45 3.16 -23.43
N VAL A 14 10.35 4.41 -22.98
CA VAL A 14 11.45 5.40 -22.98
C VAL A 14 12.50 5.09 -21.88
N VAL A 15 12.10 4.39 -20.81
CA VAL A 15 12.94 4.10 -19.63
C VAL A 15 13.03 2.60 -19.38
N ALA A 16 12.66 1.77 -20.36
CA ALA A 16 12.65 0.32 -20.23
C ALA A 16 14.09 -0.23 -20.19
N VAL A 17 14.75 -0.05 -19.04
CA VAL A 17 15.91 -0.84 -18.66
C VAL A 17 15.41 -2.27 -18.53
N ARG A 18 16.09 -3.23 -19.16
CA ARG A 18 15.73 -4.65 -19.14
C ARG A 18 15.54 -5.22 -17.73
N ASP A 19 16.06 -4.53 -16.70
CA ASP A 19 16.02 -4.91 -15.28
C ASP A 19 15.05 -4.10 -14.41
N ALA A 20 14.15 -3.30 -15.00
CA ALA A 20 13.18 -2.54 -14.20
C ALA A 20 12.23 -3.49 -13.43
N ARG A 21 12.13 -3.31 -12.11
CA ARG A 21 11.25 -4.10 -11.23
C ARG A 21 9.88 -3.43 -11.11
N LEU A 22 8.80 -4.21 -11.15
CA LEU A 22 7.44 -3.73 -10.91
C LEU A 22 7.01 -4.03 -9.48
N ILE A 23 6.47 -3.02 -8.80
CA ILE A 23 5.71 -3.19 -7.55
C ILE A 23 4.27 -2.82 -7.85
N ILE A 24 3.41 -3.83 -7.95
CA ILE A 24 2.00 -3.69 -8.26
C ILE A 24 1.22 -3.62 -6.96
N ILE A 25 0.46 -2.55 -6.77
CA ILE A 25 -0.25 -2.25 -5.52
C ILE A 25 -1.74 -2.16 -5.84
N ALA A 26 -2.59 -2.91 -5.13
CA ALA A 26 -4.02 -2.67 -5.13
C ALA A 26 -4.45 -2.16 -3.76
N THR A 27 -5.14 -1.03 -3.75
CA THR A 27 -5.59 -0.32 -2.54
C THR A 27 -7.09 -0.49 -2.36
N GLU A 28 -7.55 -0.56 -1.11
CA GLU A 28 -8.97 -0.54 -0.77
C GLU A 28 -9.64 0.77 -1.19
N GLY A 29 -9.01 1.90 -0.84
CA GLY A 29 -9.46 3.24 -1.22
C GLY A 29 -9.06 3.61 -2.65
N GLU A 30 -9.92 4.44 -3.27
CA GLU A 30 -9.79 4.87 -4.67
C GLU A 30 -8.80 6.03 -4.85
N ARG A 31 -8.54 6.82 -3.80
CA ARG A 31 -7.85 8.11 -3.96
C ARG A 31 -6.70 8.35 -3.00
N SER A 32 -6.91 8.21 -1.69
CA SER A 32 -5.89 8.63 -0.71
C SER A 32 -4.59 7.84 -0.83
N GLU A 33 -4.69 6.53 -0.95
CA GLU A 33 -3.55 5.61 -1.05
C GLU A 33 -2.85 5.72 -2.41
N PRO A 34 -3.57 5.74 -3.57
CA PRO A 34 -2.93 6.04 -4.85
C PRO A 34 -2.16 7.37 -4.87
N ILE A 35 -2.72 8.45 -4.31
CA ILE A 35 -2.02 9.75 -4.20
C ILE A 35 -0.70 9.61 -3.44
N TYR A 36 -0.68 8.82 -2.36
CA TYR A 36 0.54 8.58 -1.59
C TYR A 36 1.57 7.75 -2.35
N PHE A 37 1.14 6.72 -3.09
CA PHE A 37 2.09 5.85 -3.78
C PHE A 37 2.65 6.47 -5.08
N ASP A 38 1.89 7.36 -5.73
CA ASP A 38 2.26 7.99 -7.00
C ASP A 38 3.51 8.90 -6.91
N ILE A 39 3.83 9.44 -5.72
CA ILE A 39 5.05 10.24 -5.54
C ILE A 39 6.34 9.42 -5.58
N PHE A 40 6.26 8.08 -5.46
CA PHE A 40 7.44 7.22 -5.45
C PHE A 40 7.73 6.74 -6.86
N HIS A 41 8.74 7.34 -7.48
CA HIS A 41 9.21 6.95 -8.80
C HIS A 41 10.72 6.74 -8.81
N SER A 42 11.17 5.71 -9.52
CA SER A 42 12.58 5.47 -9.81
C SER A 42 12.75 5.01 -11.25
N THR A 43 13.93 5.20 -11.82
CA THR A 43 14.27 4.63 -13.13
C THR A 43 14.34 3.10 -13.08
N ARG A 44 14.62 2.52 -11.91
CA ARG A 44 14.79 1.07 -11.70
C ARG A 44 13.54 0.37 -11.14
N VAL A 45 12.64 1.12 -10.52
CA VAL A 45 11.43 0.58 -9.88
C VAL A 45 10.23 1.37 -10.35
N ARG A 46 9.22 0.67 -10.86
CA ARG A 46 7.94 1.27 -11.21
C ARG A 46 6.86 0.75 -10.27
N LEU A 47 6.21 1.69 -9.59
CA LEU A 47 5.00 1.40 -8.85
C LEU A 47 3.83 1.47 -9.81
N HIS A 48 2.98 0.45 -9.79
CA HIS A 48 1.73 0.43 -10.55
C HIS A 48 0.57 0.23 -9.60
N VAL A 49 -0.19 1.29 -9.35
CA VAL A 49 -1.38 1.20 -8.51
C VAL A 49 -2.57 0.77 -9.37
N VAL A 50 -3.10 -0.42 -9.11
CA VAL A 50 -4.25 -0.97 -9.83
C VAL A 50 -5.50 -0.16 -9.43
N PRO A 51 -6.16 0.52 -10.38
CA PRO A 51 -7.28 1.40 -10.06
C PRO A 51 -8.44 0.63 -9.44
N CYS A 52 -9.19 1.30 -8.55
CA CYS A 52 -10.47 0.78 -8.08
C CYS A 52 -11.53 1.05 -9.15
N VAL A 53 -12.21 0.00 -9.60
CA VAL A 53 -13.25 0.08 -10.63
C VAL A 53 -14.59 -0.24 -9.96
N ASP A 54 -15.62 0.55 -10.29
CA ASP A 54 -17.01 0.35 -9.85
C ASP A 54 -17.26 0.36 -8.34
N GLY A 55 -16.44 1.06 -7.55
CA GLY A 55 -16.63 1.19 -6.10
C GLY A 55 -16.46 -0.11 -5.30
N LYS A 56 -15.97 -1.19 -5.93
CA LYS A 56 -15.69 -2.48 -5.30
C LYS A 56 -14.44 -2.42 -4.42
N SER A 57 -14.61 -1.82 -3.26
CA SER A 57 -13.58 -1.55 -2.25
C SER A 57 -13.53 -2.61 -1.15
N SER A 58 -14.07 -3.81 -1.34
CA SER A 58 -13.82 -4.88 -0.36
C SER A 58 -12.40 -5.44 -0.51
N PRO A 59 -11.79 -5.97 0.57
CA PRO A 59 -10.54 -6.72 0.49
C PRO A 59 -10.59 -7.85 -0.53
N GLU A 60 -11.71 -8.57 -0.64
CA GLU A 60 -11.89 -9.64 -1.63
C GLU A 60 -11.84 -9.10 -3.05
N ALA A 61 -12.58 -8.01 -3.34
CA ALA A 61 -12.59 -7.42 -4.67
C ALA A 61 -11.24 -6.79 -5.03
N THR A 62 -10.56 -6.20 -4.05
CA THR A 62 -9.22 -5.63 -4.22
C THR A 62 -8.18 -6.72 -4.52
N LEU A 63 -8.27 -7.86 -3.85
CA LEU A 63 -7.44 -9.02 -4.17
C LEU A 63 -7.78 -9.61 -5.55
N GLU A 64 -9.05 -9.65 -5.93
CA GLU A 64 -9.48 -10.10 -7.26
C GLU A 64 -8.90 -9.22 -8.38
N ARG A 65 -8.84 -7.89 -8.18
CA ARG A 65 -8.17 -6.97 -9.12
C ARG A 65 -6.70 -7.31 -9.33
N LEU A 66 -5.96 -7.66 -8.27
CA LEU A 66 -4.56 -8.13 -8.42
C LEU A 66 -4.48 -9.45 -9.20
N ASN A 67 -5.41 -10.37 -8.96
CA ASN A 67 -5.44 -11.64 -9.68
C ASN A 67 -5.75 -11.45 -11.16
N GLN A 68 -6.68 -10.56 -11.50
CA GLN A 68 -6.98 -10.20 -12.89
C GLN A 68 -5.75 -9.59 -13.56
N PHE A 69 -5.07 -8.65 -12.89
CA PHE A 69 -3.82 -8.06 -13.39
C PHE A 69 -2.75 -9.13 -13.65
N LYS A 70 -2.57 -10.08 -12.72
CA LYS A 70 -1.62 -11.20 -12.86
C LYS A 70 -1.95 -12.14 -14.04
N GLN A 71 -3.23 -12.26 -14.39
CA GLN A 71 -3.66 -13.06 -15.54
C GLN A 71 -3.47 -12.31 -16.86
N GLU A 72 -3.66 -10.99 -16.83
CA GLU A 72 -3.57 -10.13 -18.01
C GLU A 72 -2.12 -9.83 -18.43
N TYR A 73 -1.20 -9.69 -17.48
CA TYR A 73 0.18 -9.26 -17.73
C TYR A 73 1.23 -10.37 -17.49
N GLU A 74 2.32 -10.31 -18.24
CA GLU A 74 3.50 -11.17 -18.06
C GLU A 74 4.39 -10.61 -16.94
N LEU A 75 4.18 -11.06 -15.69
CA LEU A 75 5.00 -10.63 -14.56
C LEU A 75 6.31 -11.41 -14.48
N ASP A 76 7.39 -10.72 -14.13
CA ASP A 76 8.70 -11.33 -13.88
C ASP A 76 8.81 -11.84 -12.43
N ALA A 77 9.74 -12.75 -12.18
CA ALA A 77 9.96 -13.31 -10.83
C ALA A 77 10.40 -12.27 -9.79
N SER A 78 10.93 -11.13 -10.24
CA SER A 78 11.30 -10.00 -9.38
C SER A 78 10.17 -9.00 -9.14
N ASP A 79 9.00 -9.20 -9.76
CA ASP A 79 7.85 -8.31 -9.58
C ASP A 79 7.09 -8.68 -8.30
N GLU A 80 6.60 -7.66 -7.59
CA GLU A 80 5.89 -7.82 -6.33
C GLU A 80 4.42 -7.40 -6.46
N LEU A 81 3.54 -8.17 -5.83
CA LEU A 81 2.11 -7.87 -5.73
C LEU A 81 1.78 -7.53 -4.29
N TRP A 82 1.13 -6.40 -4.07
CA TRP A 82 0.79 -5.88 -2.75
C TRP A 82 -0.69 -5.53 -2.65
N LEU A 83 -1.35 -6.07 -1.64
CA LEU A 83 -2.70 -5.70 -1.22
C LEU A 83 -2.60 -4.75 -0.03
N VAL A 84 -3.15 -3.53 -0.17
CA VAL A 84 -3.19 -2.51 0.89
C VAL A 84 -4.64 -2.29 1.30
N ILE A 85 -4.96 -2.57 2.57
CA ILE A 85 -6.34 -2.50 3.09
C ILE A 85 -6.40 -1.85 4.47
N ASP A 86 -7.59 -1.37 4.82
CA ASP A 86 -7.92 -0.84 6.14
C ASP A 86 -8.55 -1.93 7.01
N ARG A 87 -8.45 -1.81 8.34
CA ARG A 87 -9.02 -2.80 9.27
C ARG A 87 -10.45 -2.46 9.69
N ASP A 88 -10.79 -1.18 9.76
CA ASP A 88 -11.97 -0.67 10.48
C ASP A 88 -13.30 -1.31 10.04
N ARG A 89 -13.49 -1.56 8.74
CA ARG A 89 -14.74 -2.07 8.15
C ARG A 89 -14.92 -3.60 8.21
N TRP A 90 -13.88 -4.34 8.60
CA TRP A 90 -13.84 -5.79 8.40
C TRP A 90 -13.67 -6.55 9.71
N THR A 91 -14.32 -7.72 9.79
CA THR A 91 -14.16 -8.58 10.97
C THR A 91 -12.77 -9.23 10.97
N PRO A 92 -12.22 -9.59 12.15
CA PRO A 92 -10.95 -10.31 12.22
C PRO A 92 -10.93 -11.62 11.40
N LYS A 93 -12.09 -12.29 11.29
CA LYS A 93 -12.23 -13.50 10.47
C LYS A 93 -12.03 -13.19 8.98
N MET A 94 -12.68 -12.14 8.47
CA MET A 94 -12.54 -11.73 7.07
C MET A 94 -11.10 -11.34 6.73
N ILE A 95 -10.45 -10.53 7.58
CA ILE A 95 -9.04 -10.17 7.39
C ILE A 95 -8.13 -11.41 7.44
N SER A 96 -8.40 -12.36 8.35
CA SER A 96 -7.67 -13.63 8.41
C SER A 96 -7.82 -14.45 7.13
N ASP A 97 -9.03 -14.52 6.58
CA ASP A 97 -9.34 -15.21 5.33
C ASP A 97 -8.61 -14.58 4.14
N ILE A 98 -8.62 -13.25 4.05
CA ILE A 98 -7.86 -12.50 3.06
C ILE A 98 -6.36 -12.75 3.19
N ALA A 99 -5.81 -12.71 4.40
CA ALA A 99 -4.40 -12.99 4.62
C ALA A 99 -4.01 -14.41 4.19
N ARG A 100 -4.89 -15.42 4.42
CA ARG A 100 -4.67 -16.78 3.92
C ARG A 100 -4.65 -16.83 2.38
N LYS A 101 -5.59 -16.15 1.72
CA LYS A 101 -5.64 -16.06 0.25
C LYS A 101 -4.40 -15.36 -0.31
N CYS A 102 -3.94 -14.28 0.33
CA CYS A 102 -2.74 -13.56 -0.09
C CYS A 102 -1.51 -14.48 -0.09
N VAL A 103 -1.31 -15.26 0.98
CA VAL A 103 -0.22 -16.24 1.07
C VAL A 103 -0.30 -17.27 -0.06
N SER A 104 -1.46 -17.86 -0.31
CA SER A 104 -1.60 -18.88 -1.37
C SER A 104 -1.39 -18.33 -2.78
N GLN A 105 -1.68 -17.04 -2.98
CA GLN A 105 -1.57 -16.37 -4.28
C GLN A 105 -0.23 -15.67 -4.51
N ARG A 106 0.69 -15.72 -3.53
CA ARG A 106 1.96 -14.96 -3.50
C ARG A 106 1.74 -13.46 -3.62
N VAL A 107 0.77 -12.96 -2.87
CA VAL A 107 0.48 -11.53 -2.72
C VAL A 107 0.90 -11.11 -1.31
N ASN A 108 1.67 -10.04 -1.21
CA ASN A 108 2.03 -9.42 0.06
C ASN A 108 0.85 -8.60 0.59
N LEU A 109 0.66 -8.56 1.91
CA LEU A 109 -0.44 -7.85 2.55
C LEU A 109 0.11 -6.74 3.45
N ALA A 110 -0.40 -5.52 3.28
CA ALA A 110 -0.17 -4.40 4.17
C ALA A 110 -1.51 -3.90 4.72
N VAL A 111 -1.69 -4.00 6.03
CA VAL A 111 -2.92 -3.57 6.71
C VAL A 111 -2.65 -2.33 7.56
N SER A 112 -3.53 -1.33 7.46
CA SER A 112 -3.56 -0.21 8.40
C SER A 112 -4.72 -0.36 9.39
N ASN A 113 -4.44 -0.15 10.67
CA ASN A 113 -5.40 -0.29 11.75
C ASN A 113 -5.46 1.02 12.57
N PRO A 114 -6.60 1.75 12.60
CA PRO A 114 -7.85 1.43 11.91
C PRO A 114 -7.82 1.64 10.39
N CYS A 115 -7.08 2.62 9.87
CA CYS A 115 -7.12 3.03 8.47
C CYS A 115 -5.81 3.67 7.98
N PHE A 116 -5.70 3.93 6.67
CA PHE A 116 -4.50 4.44 6.02
C PHE A 116 -3.97 5.76 6.59
N GLU A 117 -4.82 6.64 7.13
CA GLU A 117 -4.38 7.89 7.76
C GLU A 117 -3.46 7.67 8.98
N VAL A 118 -3.46 6.47 9.58
CA VAL A 118 -2.47 6.06 10.59
C VAL A 118 -1.06 6.04 9.99
N TRP A 119 -0.91 5.48 8.79
CA TRP A 119 0.35 5.49 8.06
C TRP A 119 0.82 6.91 7.73
N LEU A 120 -0.10 7.77 7.28
CA LEU A 120 0.22 9.18 7.02
C LEU A 120 0.69 9.89 8.29
N SER A 121 0.04 9.64 9.42
CA SER A 121 0.39 10.22 10.72
C SER A 121 1.79 9.83 11.19
N PHE A 122 2.27 8.62 10.86
CA PHE A 122 3.62 8.19 11.21
C PHE A 122 4.73 9.05 10.57
N HIS A 123 4.46 9.81 9.51
CA HIS A 123 5.44 10.77 8.96
C HIS A 123 5.77 11.91 9.94
N TYR A 124 4.92 12.15 10.93
CA TYR A 124 5.08 13.27 11.87
C TYR A 124 5.38 12.82 13.29
N THR A 125 4.86 11.67 13.72
CA THR A 125 4.95 11.26 15.12
C THR A 125 4.88 9.75 15.31
N SER A 126 5.57 9.24 16.34
CA SER A 126 5.37 7.89 16.87
C SER A 126 4.25 7.83 17.90
N SER A 127 3.80 8.98 18.43
CA SER A 127 2.82 9.07 19.51
C SER A 127 1.39 9.11 18.96
N ILE A 128 0.95 7.99 18.39
CA ILE A 128 -0.42 7.83 17.89
C ILE A 128 -1.37 7.47 19.05
N PRO A 129 -2.57 8.09 19.14
CA PRO A 129 -3.55 7.71 20.15
C PRO A 129 -3.91 6.22 20.08
N ALA A 130 -3.80 5.51 21.21
CA ALA A 130 -4.04 4.06 21.27
C ALA A 130 -5.47 3.64 20.88
N LYS A 131 -6.43 4.56 20.93
CA LYS A 131 -7.84 4.35 20.57
C LYS A 131 -8.27 5.21 19.38
N LEU A 132 -7.34 5.57 18.50
CA LEU A 132 -7.67 6.29 17.27
C LEU A 132 -8.69 5.48 16.45
N GLN A 133 -9.71 6.16 15.93
CA GLN A 133 -10.76 5.57 15.09
C GLN A 133 -10.61 6.11 13.67
N SER A 134 -11.10 5.38 12.67
CA SER A 134 -11.05 5.84 11.28
C SER A 134 -11.82 7.16 11.07
N THR A 135 -12.90 7.37 11.82
CA THR A 135 -13.69 8.63 11.80
C THR A 135 -12.94 9.84 12.34
N THR A 136 -11.92 9.64 13.18
CA THR A 136 -11.12 10.72 13.80
C THR A 136 -9.69 10.81 13.26
N ALA A 137 -9.25 9.80 12.51
CA ALA A 137 -7.90 9.73 11.95
C ALA A 137 -7.60 10.88 10.97
N ASP A 138 -8.56 11.27 10.14
CA ASP A 138 -8.43 12.44 9.24
C ASP A 138 -8.14 13.73 10.02
N GLY A 139 -8.83 13.95 11.13
CA GLY A 139 -8.65 15.13 11.98
C GLY A 139 -7.30 15.11 12.71
N PHE A 140 -6.89 13.94 13.18
CA PHE A 140 -5.59 13.75 13.80
C PHE A 140 -4.44 13.98 12.81
N PHE A 141 -4.51 13.41 11.60
CA PHE A 141 -3.51 13.69 10.58
C PHE A 141 -3.51 15.17 10.18
N ARG A 142 -4.69 15.79 10.05
CA ARG A 142 -4.81 17.23 9.76
C ARG A 142 -4.14 18.10 10.80
N SER A 143 -4.21 17.77 12.10
CA SER A 143 -3.55 18.56 13.15
C SER A 143 -2.03 18.48 13.09
N LEU A 144 -1.47 17.40 12.51
CA LEU A 144 -0.03 17.21 12.31
C LEU A 144 0.47 17.84 10.99
N HIS A 145 -0.27 17.63 9.90
CA HIS A 145 0.08 18.09 8.56
C HIS A 145 -0.28 19.57 8.31
N GLY A 146 -1.26 20.10 9.04
CA GLY A 146 -1.81 21.46 8.89
C GLY A 146 -3.01 21.53 7.94
N SER A 147 -3.00 20.74 6.86
CA SER A 147 -4.13 20.63 5.93
C SER A 147 -4.32 19.20 5.45
N TYR A 148 -5.56 18.71 5.39
CA TYR A 148 -5.85 17.37 4.83
C TYR A 148 -7.31 17.27 4.42
N LYS A 149 -7.53 16.83 3.18
CA LYS A 149 -8.82 16.37 2.68
C LYS A 149 -8.61 14.98 2.06
N LYS A 150 -9.40 14.01 2.50
CA LYS A 150 -9.34 12.64 2.00
C LYS A 150 -9.52 12.63 0.48
N GLY A 151 -8.62 11.93 -0.22
CA GLY A 151 -8.56 11.88 -1.68
C GLY A 151 -8.18 13.19 -2.38
N ASN A 152 -7.73 14.22 -1.65
CA ASN A 152 -7.18 15.45 -2.22
C ASN A 152 -6.25 16.15 -1.21
N TYR A 153 -4.97 15.79 -1.21
CA TYR A 153 -3.94 16.39 -0.35
C TYR A 153 -2.61 16.43 -1.09
N ASP A 154 -1.67 17.25 -0.60
CA ASP A 154 -0.30 17.28 -1.13
C ASP A 154 0.56 16.22 -0.41
N PRO A 155 0.97 15.14 -1.10
CA PRO A 155 1.82 14.10 -0.52
C PRO A 155 3.30 14.49 -0.47
N LYS A 156 3.75 15.56 -1.16
CA LYS A 156 5.18 15.91 -1.26
C LYS A 156 5.87 16.16 0.09
N PRO A 157 5.25 16.83 1.08
CA PRO A 157 5.87 17.02 2.40
C PRO A 157 6.19 15.69 3.11
N LEU A 158 5.45 14.63 2.79
CA LEU A 158 5.64 13.31 3.38
C LEU A 158 6.91 12.63 2.86
N LEU A 159 7.34 12.93 1.62
CA LEU A 159 8.47 12.25 0.96
C LEU A 159 9.76 12.31 1.79
N THR A 160 10.08 13.49 2.34
CA THR A 160 11.28 13.71 3.19
C THR A 160 11.20 13.03 4.55
N ARG A 161 10.01 12.52 4.93
CA ARG A 161 9.72 11.96 6.25
C ARG A 161 9.48 10.45 6.23
N VAL A 162 9.58 9.80 5.06
CA VAL A 162 9.26 8.37 4.92
C VAL A 162 10.14 7.49 5.82
N ARG A 163 11.44 7.81 5.96
CA ARG A 163 12.32 7.07 6.88
C ARG A 163 11.84 7.17 8.33
N ALA A 164 11.40 8.35 8.76
CA ALA A 164 10.82 8.53 10.08
C ALA A 164 9.50 7.74 10.21
N ALA A 165 8.64 7.76 9.19
CA ALA A 165 7.41 6.98 9.17
C ALA A 165 7.66 5.48 9.31
N ILE A 166 8.66 4.95 8.61
CA ILE A 166 9.06 3.54 8.74
C ILE A 166 9.48 3.23 10.18
N ASN A 167 10.35 4.06 10.76
CA ASN A 167 10.85 3.85 12.12
C ASN A 167 9.72 3.92 13.17
N HIS A 168 8.83 4.92 13.05
CA HIS A 168 7.70 5.08 13.96
C HIS A 168 6.73 3.89 13.86
N ALA A 169 6.33 3.50 12.65
CA ALA A 169 5.41 2.39 12.45
C ALA A 169 6.01 1.05 12.92
N GLU A 170 7.28 0.80 12.62
CA GLU A 170 7.98 -0.42 13.04
C GLU A 170 8.14 -0.51 14.57
N ALA A 171 8.38 0.61 15.24
CA ALA A 171 8.49 0.64 16.70
C ALA A 171 7.17 0.30 17.39
N LEU A 172 6.03 0.62 16.75
CA LEU A 172 4.69 0.33 17.28
C LEU A 172 4.16 -1.06 16.86
N ASP A 173 4.81 -1.74 15.92
CA ASP A 173 4.41 -3.07 15.46
C ASP A 173 4.82 -4.16 16.46
N ASN A 174 4.04 -4.27 17.55
CA ASN A 174 4.29 -5.23 18.63
C ASN A 174 3.03 -6.03 18.98
N PRO A 175 3.07 -7.38 18.99
CA PRO A 175 4.20 -8.22 18.59
C PRO A 175 4.44 -8.22 17.08
N LYS A 176 5.72 -8.24 16.68
CA LYS A 176 6.13 -8.38 15.27
C LYS A 176 5.69 -9.72 14.67
N GLY A 177 5.60 -9.77 13.35
CA GLY A 177 5.31 -11.01 12.60
C GLY A 177 3.83 -11.42 12.61
N ARG A 178 2.94 -10.60 13.17
CA ARG A 178 1.50 -10.74 12.97
C ARG A 178 1.13 -10.40 11.53
N ARG A 179 0.00 -10.91 11.08
CA ARG A 179 -0.53 -10.67 9.72
C ARG A 179 -1.09 -9.25 9.52
N TRP A 180 -1.43 -8.58 10.62
CA TRP A 180 -1.87 -7.18 10.68
C TRP A 180 -1.61 -6.62 12.09
N PRO A 181 -1.57 -5.29 12.27
CA PRO A 181 -1.40 -4.66 13.58
C PRO A 181 -2.57 -5.00 14.53
N VAL A 182 -2.28 -5.51 15.73
CA VAL A 182 -3.30 -5.85 16.74
C VAL A 182 -3.87 -4.61 17.45
N SER A 183 -3.07 -3.56 17.54
CA SER A 183 -3.42 -2.22 18.03
C SER A 183 -3.32 -1.21 16.88
N VAL A 184 -3.52 0.08 17.19
CA VAL A 184 -3.33 1.15 16.21
C VAL A 184 -1.91 1.08 15.63
N GLY A 185 -1.81 0.97 14.32
CA GLY A 185 -0.55 0.75 13.61
C GLY A 185 -0.78 0.55 12.11
N SER A 186 0.30 0.42 11.35
CA SER A 186 0.21 0.16 9.91
C SER A 186 1.38 -0.68 9.45
N HIS A 187 1.12 -1.70 8.63
CA HIS A 187 2.14 -2.51 7.96
C HIS A 187 2.60 -1.94 6.62
N VAL A 188 2.14 -0.75 6.23
CA VAL A 188 2.61 -0.06 5.03
C VAL A 188 4.12 0.20 5.10
N TYR A 189 4.72 0.28 6.29
CA TYR A 189 6.19 0.37 6.42
C TYR A 189 6.93 -0.82 5.79
N ILE A 190 6.33 -2.02 5.77
CA ILE A 190 6.92 -3.22 5.16
C ILE A 190 6.95 -3.05 3.64
N LEU A 191 5.85 -2.58 3.06
CA LEU A 191 5.78 -2.21 1.64
C LEU A 191 6.82 -1.13 1.30
N MET A 192 6.92 -0.07 2.12
CA MET A 192 7.90 0.99 1.89
C MET A 192 9.35 0.51 1.99
N LYS A 193 9.66 -0.40 2.93
CA LYS A 193 10.98 -1.06 2.98
C LYS A 193 11.27 -1.82 1.69
N SER A 194 10.28 -2.52 1.13
CA SER A 194 10.42 -3.21 -0.16
C SER A 194 10.68 -2.23 -1.32
N ILE A 195 9.89 -1.15 -1.39
CA ILE A 195 10.03 -0.08 -2.38
C ILE A 195 11.45 0.53 -2.35
N ILE A 196 11.97 0.83 -1.16
CA ILE A 196 13.34 1.36 -0.99
C ILE A 196 14.39 0.34 -1.38
N ALA A 197 14.25 -0.92 -0.92
CA ALA A 197 15.18 -2.01 -1.23
C ALA A 197 15.24 -2.32 -2.74
N ALA A 198 14.13 -2.12 -3.46
CA ALA A 198 14.08 -2.25 -4.91
C ALA A 198 14.83 -1.13 -5.64
N GLY A 199 15.13 0.00 -4.99
CA GLY A 199 15.91 1.09 -5.55
C GLY A 199 15.17 2.43 -5.74
N VAL A 200 14.05 2.64 -5.04
CA VAL A 200 13.47 3.99 -4.93
C VAL A 200 14.30 4.82 -3.96
N GLN A 201 14.84 5.92 -4.46
CA GLN A 201 15.54 6.89 -3.63
C GLN A 201 14.54 7.77 -2.91
N ILE A 202 14.75 7.93 -1.61
CA ILE A 202 14.00 8.86 -0.77
C ILE A 202 14.99 9.93 -0.32
N PRO A 203 14.63 11.22 -0.51
CA PRO A 203 15.48 12.35 -0.11
C PRO A 203 15.80 12.36 1.39
#